data_AF-Q648D5-F1
#
_entry.id   AF-Q648D5-F1
#
_cell.length_a   1.000
_cell.length_b   1.000
_cell.length_c   1.000
_cell.angle_alpha   90.00
_cell.angle_beta   90.00
_cell.angle_gamma   90.00
#
_symmetry.space_group_name_H-M   'P 1'
#
loop_
_entity.id
_entity.type
_entity.pdbx_description
1 polymer ?
#
loop_
_entity_poly.entity_id
_entity_poly.type
_entity_poly.pdbx_seq_one_letter_code
_entity_poly.pdbx_strand_id
1 'polypeptide(L)'
;METTKEVGLNTLASFIIGVPGEILKTIKETIKFAKRLNPTYAQFTLCTPFPGTRLFELAKDKGLLITKDWRRYTTVEPIMNIPGISTEQLRKLFNGAYIGFYLRPRYMLSGLINQRFFLSKKVFSGVLEHYRKSRV
;
A
#
# COMPACT_ATOMS: atom_id res chain seq x y z
N MET A 1 13.86 -12.69 6.04
CA MET A 1 14.41 -11.44 5.43
C MET A 1 15.92 -11.38 5.60
N GLU A 2 16.44 -11.66 6.79
CA GLU A 2 17.87 -11.59 7.09
C GLU A 2 18.69 -12.58 6.26
N THR A 3 18.33 -13.87 6.30
CA THR A 3 18.96 -14.93 5.48
C THR A 3 18.95 -14.61 3.98
N THR A 4 17.86 -14.05 3.48
CA THR A 4 17.70 -13.70 2.05
C THR A 4 18.62 -12.53 1.66
N LYS A 5 18.87 -11.59 2.58
CA LYS A 5 19.78 -10.46 2.38
C LYS A 5 21.24 -10.88 2.44
N GLU A 6 21.59 -11.79 3.35
CA GLU A 6 22.95 -12.32 3.49
C GLU A 6 23.45 -12.97 2.20
N VAL A 7 22.57 -13.68 1.49
CA VAL A 7 22.89 -14.33 0.21
C VAL A 7 22.65 -13.43 -1.01
N GLY A 8 22.35 -12.14 -0.81
CA GLY A 8 22.21 -11.15 -1.90
C GLY A 8 20.93 -11.25 -2.75
N LEU A 9 19.91 -11.98 -2.30
CA LEU A 9 18.66 -12.16 -3.05
C LEU A 9 17.71 -10.97 -2.91
N ASN A 10 17.02 -10.65 -4.00
CA ASN A 10 15.95 -9.65 -3.99
C ASN A 10 14.67 -10.22 -3.38
N THR A 11 14.02 -9.42 -2.54
CA THR A 11 12.78 -9.80 -1.87
C THR A 11 11.66 -8.84 -2.23
N LEU A 12 10.51 -9.39 -2.61
CA LEU A 12 9.25 -8.66 -2.76
C LEU A 12 8.34 -9.07 -1.61
N ALA A 13 7.93 -8.12 -0.77
CA ALA A 13 6.89 -8.35 0.23
C ALA A 13 5.60 -7.66 -0.21
N SER A 14 4.51 -8.42 -0.22
CA SER A 14 3.17 -7.91 -0.54
C SER A 14 2.35 -7.73 0.74
N PHE A 15 1.63 -6.62 0.83
CA PHE A 15 0.80 -6.26 1.97
C PHE A 15 -0.57 -5.83 1.49
N ILE A 16 -1.61 -6.36 2.13
CA ILE A 16 -2.99 -5.94 1.90
C ILE A 16 -3.39 -5.00 3.03
N ILE A 17 -4.02 -3.88 2.70
CA ILE A 17 -4.66 -3.00 3.67
C ILE A 17 -6.13 -2.82 3.34
N GLY A 18 -6.92 -2.56 4.37
CA GLY A 18 -8.34 -2.35 4.26
C GLY A 18 -9.16 -3.64 4.28
N VAL A 19 -8.66 -4.67 4.96
CA VAL A 19 -9.38 -5.92 5.18
C VAL A 19 -10.58 -5.67 6.11
N PRO A 20 -11.75 -6.31 5.91
CA PRO A 20 -12.89 -6.12 6.80
C PRO A 20 -12.53 -6.42 8.25
N GLY A 21 -12.79 -5.46 9.14
CA GLY A 21 -12.42 -5.53 10.56
C GLY A 21 -11.11 -4.80 10.91
N GLU A 22 -10.32 -4.35 9.93
CA GLU A 22 -9.22 -3.44 10.19
C GLU A 22 -9.70 -2.06 10.63
N ILE A 23 -8.93 -1.45 11.51
CA ILE A 23 -9.10 -0.06 11.94
C ILE A 23 -7.88 0.76 11.52
N LEU A 24 -7.99 2.09 11.62
CA LEU A 24 -6.90 3.01 11.26
C LEU A 24 -5.57 2.64 11.94
N LYS A 25 -5.63 2.17 13.19
CA LYS A 25 -4.46 1.74 13.97
C LYS A 25 -3.76 0.54 13.32
N THR A 26 -4.50 -0.52 12.97
CA THR A 26 -3.92 -1.76 12.43
C THR A 26 -3.34 -1.54 11.03
N ILE A 27 -4.00 -0.73 10.19
CA ILE A 27 -3.45 -0.36 8.87
C ILE A 27 -2.10 0.36 9.04
N LYS A 28 -2.00 1.30 9.98
CA LYS A 28 -0.74 1.99 10.29
C LYS A 28 0.33 1.04 10.83
N GLU A 29 -0.05 0.05 11.62
CA GLU A 29 0.85 -0.99 12.11
C GLU A 29 1.39 -1.87 10.98
N THR A 30 0.55 -2.25 10.01
CA THR A 30 0.97 -2.97 8.78
C THR A 30 1.97 -2.14 7.98
N ILE A 31 1.71 -0.85 7.77
CA ILE A 31 2.62 0.05 7.07
C ILE A 31 3.95 0.19 7.83
N LYS A 32 3.91 0.32 9.16
CA LYS A 32 5.11 0.38 10.02
C LYS A 32 5.89 -0.93 9.96
N PHE A 33 5.19 -2.06 9.95
CA PHE A 33 5.79 -3.38 9.82
C PHE A 33 6.49 -3.55 8.48
N ALA A 34 5.86 -3.18 7.37
CA ALA A 34 6.48 -3.22 6.05
C ALA A 34 7.81 -2.43 6.00
N LYS A 35 7.83 -1.22 6.60
CA LYS A 35 9.04 -0.41 6.72
C LYS A 35 10.11 -1.03 7.62
N ARG A 36 9.71 -1.74 8.68
CA ARG A 36 10.64 -2.44 9.58
C ARG A 36 11.23 -3.68 8.93
N LEU A 37 10.40 -4.46 8.22
CA LEU A 37 10.79 -5.67 7.50
C LEU A 37 11.85 -5.38 6.43
N ASN A 38 11.73 -4.20 5.81
CA ASN A 38 12.69 -3.68 4.84
C ASN A 38 13.02 -4.65 3.69
N PRO A 39 12.02 -5.15 2.94
CA PRO A 39 12.25 -5.88 1.70
C PRO A 39 12.98 -5.03 0.65
N THR A 40 13.49 -5.68 -0.39
CA THR A 40 13.99 -4.98 -1.59
C THR A 40 12.88 -4.19 -2.27
N TYR A 41 11.68 -4.78 -2.36
CA TYR A 41 10.50 -4.14 -2.93
C TYR A 41 9.30 -4.39 -2.02
N ALA A 42 8.45 -3.38 -1.87
CA ALA A 42 7.16 -3.52 -1.20
C ALA A 42 6.02 -3.24 -2.18
N GLN A 43 5.05 -4.14 -2.21
CA GLN A 43 3.78 -3.96 -2.89
C GLN A 43 2.70 -3.80 -1.83
N PHE A 44 1.93 -2.72 -1.91
CA PHE A 44 0.70 -2.56 -1.15
C PHE A 44 -0.49 -2.67 -2.08
N THR A 45 -1.55 -3.33 -1.63
CA THR A 45 -2.84 -3.45 -2.32
C THR A 45 -3.99 -3.12 -1.38
N LEU A 46 -5.08 -2.62 -1.92
CA LEU A 46 -6.36 -2.48 -1.24
C LEU A 46 -7.14 -3.80 -1.31
N CYS A 47 -7.76 -4.18 -0.19
CA CYS A 47 -8.58 -5.38 -0.13
C CYS A 47 -9.74 -5.29 -1.12
N THR A 48 -9.71 -6.16 -2.14
CA THR A 48 -10.65 -6.15 -3.27
C THR A 48 -11.49 -7.42 -3.21
N PRO A 49 -12.79 -7.33 -2.86
CA PRO A 49 -13.71 -8.48 -2.88
C PRO A 49 -13.97 -8.93 -4.33
N PHE A 50 -13.20 -9.87 -4.87
CA PHE A 50 -13.45 -10.38 -6.23
C PHE A 50 -14.70 -11.28 -6.31
N PRO A 51 -15.53 -11.20 -7.37
CA PRO A 51 -16.70 -12.07 -7.54
C PRO A 51 -16.38 -13.55 -7.38
N GLY A 52 -17.27 -14.28 -6.72
CA GLY A 52 -17.09 -15.71 -6.43
C GLY A 52 -16.19 -16.02 -5.23
N THR A 53 -15.57 -15.01 -4.59
CA THR A 53 -14.82 -15.21 -3.34
C THR A 53 -15.72 -15.11 -2.11
N ARG A 54 -15.33 -15.77 -1.01
CA ARG A 54 -16.01 -15.62 0.29
C ARG A 54 -16.04 -14.17 0.77
N LEU A 55 -14.99 -13.41 0.46
CA LEU A 55 -14.90 -11.98 0.78
C LEU A 55 -15.96 -11.16 0.04
N PHE A 56 -16.24 -11.50 -1.22
CA PHE A 56 -17.30 -10.84 -1.98
C PHE A 56 -18.69 -11.10 -1.43
N GLU A 57 -19.00 -12.35 -1.07
CA GLU A 57 -20.28 -12.65 -0.42
C GLU A 57 -20.42 -11.90 0.90
N LEU A 58 -19.38 -11.88 1.74
CA LEU A 58 -19.38 -11.11 2.98
C LEU A 58 -19.58 -9.61 2.73
N ALA A 59 -18.90 -9.04 1.73
CA ALA A 59 -19.01 -7.62 1.40
C ALA A 59 -20.39 -7.28 0.84
N LYS A 60 -20.99 -8.18 0.06
CA LYS A 60 -22.34 -8.05 -0.47
C LYS A 60 -23.39 -8.12 0.64
N ASP A 61 -23.32 -9.13 1.51
CA ASP A 61 -24.25 -9.36 2.62
C ASP A 61 -24.24 -8.20 3.62
N LYS A 62 -23.07 -7.60 3.85
CA LYS A 62 -22.90 -6.45 4.74
C LYS A 62 -23.10 -5.09 4.06
N GLY A 63 -23.45 -5.05 2.77
CA GLY A 63 -23.62 -3.79 2.03
C GLY A 63 -22.34 -2.95 1.92
N LEU A 64 -21.16 -3.58 1.95
CA LEU A 64 -19.85 -2.92 1.92
C LEU A 64 -19.35 -2.64 0.50
N LEU A 65 -19.94 -3.23 -0.54
CA LEU A 65 -19.51 -3.01 -1.93
C LEU A 65 -19.81 -1.57 -2.37
N ILE A 66 -18.78 -0.85 -2.83
CA ILE A 66 -18.91 0.52 -3.37
C ILE A 66 -19.44 0.48 -4.82
N THR A 67 -19.03 -0.53 -5.58
CA THR A 67 -19.41 -0.69 -6.99
C THR A 67 -19.37 -2.15 -7.39
N LYS A 68 -20.17 -2.51 -8.40
CA LYS A 68 -20.12 -3.81 -9.10
C LYS A 68 -19.54 -3.68 -10.51
N ASP A 69 -18.95 -2.54 -10.85
CA ASP A 69 -18.23 -2.38 -12.11
C ASP A 69 -16.87 -3.10 -12.02
N TRP A 70 -16.80 -4.29 -12.61
CA TRP A 70 -15.64 -5.16 -12.56
C TRP A 70 -14.35 -4.55 -13.12
N ARG A 71 -14.47 -3.53 -13.98
CA ARG A 71 -13.30 -2.83 -14.54
C ARG A 71 -12.51 -2.07 -13.47
N ARG A 72 -13.14 -1.76 -12.33
CA ARG A 72 -12.54 -1.03 -11.20
C ARG A 72 -11.85 -1.94 -10.19
N TYR A 73 -11.93 -3.26 -10.35
CA TYR A 73 -11.42 -4.25 -9.39
C TYR A 73 -9.91 -4.47 -9.62
N THR A 74 -9.11 -3.42 -9.39
CA THR A 74 -7.70 -3.34 -9.80
C THR A 74 -6.71 -3.51 -8.65
N THR A 75 -7.18 -3.76 -7.42
CA THR A 75 -6.38 -3.82 -6.18
C THR A 75 -5.73 -2.51 -5.73
N VAL A 76 -5.88 -1.43 -6.51
CA VAL A 76 -5.36 -0.09 -6.16
C VAL A 76 -6.46 0.94 -5.95
N GLU A 77 -7.69 0.58 -6.31
CA GLU A 77 -8.88 1.40 -6.11
C GLU A 77 -9.72 0.90 -4.93
N PRO A 78 -10.20 1.79 -4.04
CA PRO A 78 -11.15 1.41 -3.00
C PRO A 78 -12.49 1.00 -3.62
N ILE A 79 -12.81 -0.30 -3.60
CA ILE A 79 -14.10 -0.84 -4.07
C ILE A 79 -14.97 -1.44 -2.96
N MET A 80 -14.44 -1.46 -1.73
CA MET A 80 -15.12 -1.95 -0.52
C MET A 80 -14.99 -0.91 0.60
N ASN A 81 -16.10 -0.61 1.26
CA ASN A 81 -16.17 0.26 2.42
C ASN A 81 -15.62 -0.45 3.66
N ILE A 82 -14.94 0.32 4.50
CA ILE A 82 -14.43 -0.14 5.79
C ILE A 82 -15.07 0.74 6.87
N PRO A 83 -15.80 0.15 7.84
CA PRO A 83 -16.40 0.92 8.92
C PRO A 83 -15.38 1.84 9.62
N GLY A 84 -15.71 3.12 9.72
CA GLY A 84 -14.85 4.13 10.38
C GLY A 84 -13.68 4.66 9.54
N ILE A 85 -13.55 4.28 8.26
CA ILE A 85 -12.52 4.80 7.36
C ILE A 85 -13.16 5.20 6.03
N SER A 86 -13.07 6.47 5.67
CA SER A 86 -13.57 6.94 4.38
C SER A 86 -12.71 6.42 3.22
N THR A 87 -13.29 6.31 2.03
CA THR A 87 -12.57 5.89 0.81
C THR A 87 -11.39 6.80 0.50
N GLU A 88 -11.53 8.10 0.74
CA GLU A 88 -10.45 9.08 0.59
C GLU A 88 -9.34 8.84 1.62
N GLN A 89 -9.70 8.60 2.88
CA GLN A 89 -8.73 8.32 3.93
C GLN A 89 -7.96 7.02 3.65
N LEU A 90 -8.65 5.96 3.19
CA LEU A 90 -8.01 4.72 2.78
C LEU A 90 -7.03 4.94 1.63
N ARG A 91 -7.40 5.74 0.63
CA ARG A 91 -6.53 6.12 -0.48
C ARG A 91 -5.33 6.96 -0.04
N LYS A 92 -5.50 7.86 0.94
CA LYS A 92 -4.39 8.60 1.57
C LYS A 92 -3.42 7.65 2.29
N LEU A 93 -3.93 6.68 3.05
CA LEU A 93 -3.11 5.66 3.73
C LEU A 93 -2.35 4.79 2.73
N PHE A 94 -3.02 4.34 1.66
CA PHE A 94 -2.41 3.57 0.58
C PHE A 94 -1.25 4.30 -0.09
N ASN A 95 -1.47 5.54 -0.52
CA ASN A 95 -0.42 6.36 -1.14
C ASN A 95 0.72 6.66 -0.15
N GLY A 96 0.37 6.97 1.11
CA GLY A 96 1.33 7.21 2.18
C GLY A 96 2.16 5.97 2.55
N ALA A 97 1.63 4.76 2.35
CA ALA A 97 2.37 3.52 2.51
C ALA A 97 3.52 3.41 1.51
N TYR A 98 3.23 3.64 0.22
CA TYR A 98 4.24 3.65 -0.84
C TYR A 98 5.29 4.75 -0.63
N ILE A 99 4.84 5.99 -0.48
CA ILE A 99 5.73 7.16 -0.30
C ILE A 99 6.60 6.97 0.94
N GLY A 100 5.97 6.62 2.06
CA GLY A 100 6.67 6.40 3.31
C GLY A 100 7.59 5.19 3.31
N PHE A 101 7.44 4.23 2.39
CA PHE A 101 8.35 3.10 2.22
C PHE A 101 9.53 3.45 1.30
N TYR A 102 9.26 4.02 0.13
CA TYR A 102 10.29 4.26 -0.89
C TYR A 102 11.15 5.51 -0.63
N LEU A 103 10.66 6.48 0.16
CA LEU A 103 11.43 7.67 0.55
C LEU A 103 12.22 7.52 1.85
N ARG A 104 12.32 6.31 2.42
CA ARG A 104 13.15 6.10 3.62
C ARG A 104 14.60 6.40 3.28
N PRO A 105 15.35 7.20 4.07
CA PRO A 105 16.75 7.51 3.79
C PRO A 105 17.61 6.25 3.59
N ARG A 106 17.40 5.24 4.46
CA ARG A 106 18.06 3.92 4.34
C ARG A 106 17.79 3.24 3.00
N TYR A 107 16.54 3.30 2.51
CA TYR A 107 16.16 2.72 1.22
C TYR A 107 16.81 3.47 0.04
N MET A 108 16.75 4.81 0.07
CA MET A 108 17.37 5.64 -0.97
C MET A 108 18.89 5.46 -1.04
N LEU A 109 19.58 5.45 0.10
CA LEU A 109 21.02 5.19 0.18
C LEU A 109 21.36 3.81 -0.39
N SER A 110 20.59 2.78 -0.04
CA SER A 110 20.78 1.44 -0.60
C SER A 110 20.53 1.38 -2.11
N GLY A 111 19.64 2.22 -2.64
CA GLY A 111 19.35 2.30 -4.08
C GLY A 111 20.49 2.94 -4.87
N LEU A 112 21.15 3.95 -4.30
CA LEU A 112 22.32 4.62 -4.89
C LEU A 112 23.54 3.70 -4.94
N ILE A 113 23.82 2.98 -3.83
CA ILE A 113 24.97 2.06 -3.73
C ILE A 113 24.83 0.89 -4.72
N ASN A 114 23.61 0.39 -4.91
CA ASN A 114 23.37 -0.78 -5.77
C ASN A 114 23.09 -0.42 -7.24
N GLN A 115 23.24 0.85 -7.66
CA GLN A 115 22.79 1.37 -8.97
C GLN A 115 21.35 0.98 -9.36
N ARG A 116 20.50 0.73 -8.36
CA ARG A 116 19.11 0.26 -8.55
C ARG A 116 18.13 1.41 -8.72
N PHE A 117 18.57 2.66 -8.62
CA PHE A 117 17.69 3.82 -8.66
C PHE A 117 18.28 5.00 -9.43
N PHE A 118 17.68 5.34 -10.57
CA PHE A 118 17.79 6.66 -11.19
C PHE A 118 16.77 7.60 -10.51
N LEU A 119 17.24 8.53 -9.67
CA LEU A 119 16.40 9.61 -9.13
C LEU A 119 15.93 10.54 -10.26
N SER A 120 14.83 10.17 -10.90
CA SER A 120 14.18 10.98 -11.93
C SER A 120 13.44 12.17 -11.31
N LYS A 121 13.49 13.35 -11.96
CA LYS A 121 12.74 14.55 -11.55
C LYS A 121 11.24 14.30 -11.35
N LYS A 122 10.66 13.28 -12.02
CA LYS A 122 9.24 12.90 -11.88
C LYS A 122 8.90 12.29 -10.52
N VAL A 123 9.84 11.56 -9.90
CA VAL A 123 9.64 11.00 -8.55
C VAL A 123 9.58 12.14 -7.53
N PHE A 124 10.49 13.11 -7.64
CA PHE A 124 10.50 14.30 -6.78
C PHE A 124 9.22 15.14 -6.92
N SER A 125 8.73 15.38 -8.14
CA SER A 125 7.50 16.16 -8.34
C SER A 125 6.26 15.47 -7.75
N GLY A 126 6.14 14.14 -7.91
CA GLY A 126 5.01 13.38 -7.35
C GLY A 126 4.99 13.36 -5.82
N VAL A 127 6.17 13.31 -5.19
CA VAL A 127 6.31 13.41 -3.73
C VAL A 127 5.93 14.80 -3.23
N LEU A 128 6.39 15.86 -3.91
CA LEU A 128 6.11 17.24 -3.54
C LEU A 128 4.60 17.54 -3.62
N GLU A 129 3.93 17.02 -4.65
CA GLU A 129 2.47 17.15 -4.83
C GLU A 129 1.70 16.43 -3.72
N HIS A 130 2.14 15.23 -3.33
CA HIS A 130 1.51 14.50 -2.22
C HIS A 130 1.68 15.24 -0.88
N TYR A 131 2.88 15.74 -0.59
CA TYR A 131 3.13 16.54 0.62
C TYR A 131 2.28 17.82 0.65
N ARG A 132 2.05 18.46 -0.50
CA ARG A 132 1.21 19.66 -0.61
C ARG A 132 -0.27 19.37 -0.36
N LYS A 133 -0.78 18.23 -0.84
CA LYS A 133 -2.17 17.78 -0.62
C LYS A 133 -2.44 17.22 0.77
N SER A 134 -1.40 16.89 1.53
CA SER A 134 -1.54 16.32 2.89
C SER A 134 -1.52 17.38 4.00
N ARG A 135 -1.32 18.66 3.68
CA ARG A 135 -1.35 19.83 4.59
C ARG A 135 -2.60 20.72 4.45
N VAL A 136 -3.53 20.34 3.57
CA VAL A 136 -4.84 21.01 3.39
C VAL A 136 -5.93 20.05 3.84
#